data_AF-A0A6C0KXY4-F1
#
_entry.id   AF-A0A6C0KXY4-F1
#
_cell.length_a   1.000
_cell.length_b   1.000
_cell.length_c   1.000
_cell.angle_alpha   90.00
_cell.angle_beta   90.00
_cell.angle_gamma   90.00
#
_symmetry.space_group_name_H-M   'P 1'
#
loop_
_entity.id
_entity.type
_entity.pdbx_description
1 polymer ?
#
loop_
_entity_poly.entity_id
_entity_poly.type
_entity_poly.pdbx_seq_one_letter_code
_entity_poly.pdbx_strand_id
1 'polypeptide(L)'
;MILPFYHIKHKILTSVIAPHGITDVIHAAHNNSTRELLSMNSLCVLTSIGLSRNDITRASFDIFFIGCSLIHFRHDFPVIFKDGYENSQRFLLCFVTMVAFIAQQDLFYYYMTLVHVPKHYYFNRHVIFKNSAINLSFILGFTLFLTLVGANDIAVNPIFYPFYKGIVVSHIIYQELYVHRKLL
;
A
#
# COMPACT_ATOMS: atom_id res chain seq x y z
N MET A 1 -16.43 -22.24 -16.34
CA MET A 1 -16.02 -21.04 -17.12
C MET A 1 -15.58 -19.97 -16.12
N ILE A 2 -14.32 -20.01 -15.69
CA ILE A 2 -13.75 -19.06 -14.72
C ILE A 2 -13.27 -17.85 -15.54
N LEU A 3 -13.93 -16.72 -15.30
CA LEU A 3 -13.99 -15.57 -16.21
C LEU A 3 -12.65 -14.84 -16.41
N PRO A 4 -12.42 -14.25 -17.60
CA PRO A 4 -11.25 -13.39 -17.90
C PRO A 4 -11.05 -12.24 -16.90
N PHE A 5 -12.12 -11.78 -16.24
CA PHE A 5 -12.09 -10.72 -15.24
C PHE A 5 -11.31 -11.07 -13.96
N TYR A 6 -11.32 -12.33 -13.52
CA TYR A 6 -10.51 -12.78 -12.37
C TYR A 6 -9.02 -12.62 -12.70
N HIS A 7 -8.61 -13.13 -13.87
CA HIS A 7 -7.23 -13.02 -14.33
C HIS A 7 -6.73 -11.57 -14.48
N ILE A 8 -7.60 -10.63 -14.86
CA ILE A 8 -7.25 -9.21 -14.99
C ILE A 8 -6.94 -8.60 -13.62
N LYS A 9 -7.79 -8.82 -12.60
CA LYS A 9 -7.58 -8.29 -11.24
C LYS A 9 -6.29 -8.82 -10.62
N HIS A 10 -6.00 -10.11 -10.80
CA HIS A 10 -4.76 -10.71 -10.32
C HIS A 10 -3.51 -10.11 -10.96
N LYS A 11 -3.57 -9.84 -12.26
CA LYS A 11 -2.48 -9.17 -12.97
C LYS A 11 -2.30 -7.74 -12.46
N ILE A 12 -3.38 -6.96 -12.32
CA ILE A 12 -3.31 -5.60 -11.77
C ILE A 12 -2.68 -5.60 -10.36
N LEU A 13 -3.09 -6.53 -9.50
CA LEU A 13 -2.54 -6.64 -8.15
C LEU A 13 -1.03 -6.92 -8.17
N THR A 14 -0.56 -7.84 -9.01
CA THR A 14 0.85 -8.28 -9.04
C THR A 14 1.76 -7.38 -9.87
N SER A 15 1.23 -6.68 -10.88
CA SER A 15 2.01 -5.89 -11.82
C SER A 15 1.93 -4.38 -11.61
N VAL A 16 0.92 -3.88 -10.89
CA VAL A 16 0.74 -2.44 -10.65
C VAL A 16 0.68 -2.13 -9.17
N ILE A 17 -0.19 -2.82 -8.44
CA ILE A 17 -0.41 -2.53 -7.03
C ILE A 17 0.78 -3.05 -6.20
N ALA A 18 0.93 -4.34 -5.93
CA ALA A 18 2.01 -4.83 -5.05
C ALA A 18 3.43 -4.26 -5.34
N PRO A 19 3.87 -4.04 -6.60
CA PRO A 19 5.18 -3.47 -6.87
C PRO A 19 5.40 -2.04 -6.40
N HIS A 20 4.37 -1.19 -6.23
CA HIS A 20 4.59 0.22 -5.88
C HIS A 20 5.28 0.40 -4.52
N GLY A 21 5.07 -0.53 -3.58
CA GLY A 21 5.73 -0.49 -2.28
C GLY A 21 7.27 -0.58 -2.35
N ILE A 22 7.84 -1.06 -3.46
CA ILE A 22 9.30 -1.13 -3.63
C ILE A 22 9.98 0.24 -3.64
N THR A 23 9.22 1.30 -3.91
CA THR A 23 9.74 2.67 -3.83
C THR A 23 10.18 3.03 -2.42
N ASP A 24 9.66 2.38 -1.38
CA ASP A 24 10.07 2.60 0.01
C ASP A 24 11.52 2.19 0.19
N VAL A 25 11.93 1.08 -0.42
CA VAL A 25 13.33 0.60 -0.37
C VAL A 25 14.23 1.60 -1.08
N ILE A 26 13.81 2.12 -2.23
CA ILE A 26 14.55 3.15 -2.98
C ILE A 26 14.68 4.42 -2.13
N HIS A 27 13.58 4.88 -1.52
CA HIS A 27 13.56 6.03 -0.64
C HIS A 27 14.44 5.82 0.61
N ALA A 28 14.39 4.65 1.23
CA ALA A 28 15.15 4.30 2.42
C ALA A 28 16.65 4.17 2.14
N ALA A 29 17.03 3.58 1.02
CA ALA A 29 18.41 3.51 0.58
C ALA A 29 18.97 4.91 0.33
N HIS A 30 18.19 5.78 -0.31
CA HIS A 30 18.59 7.15 -0.57
C HIS A 30 18.77 8.00 0.71
N ASN A 31 17.90 7.81 1.70
CA ASN A 31 17.89 8.61 2.92
C ASN A 31 18.61 7.94 4.10
N ASN A 32 19.38 6.87 3.86
CA ASN A 32 20.05 6.06 4.89
C ASN A 32 19.10 5.52 5.99
N SER A 33 17.81 5.34 5.68
CA SER A 33 16.80 4.82 6.60
C SER A 33 16.41 3.36 6.32
N THR A 34 17.32 2.60 5.69
CA THR A 34 17.08 1.20 5.30
C THR A 34 16.89 0.29 6.50
N ARG A 35 17.65 0.53 7.59
CA ARG A 35 17.52 -0.26 8.81
C ARG A 35 16.14 -0.08 9.43
N GLU A 36 15.64 1.15 9.48
CA GLU A 36 14.34 1.52 10.00
C GLU A 36 13.22 0.86 9.19
N LEU A 37 13.30 0.91 7.85
CA LEU A 37 12.36 0.21 6.98
C LEU A 37 12.36 -1.31 7.23
N LEU A 38 13.54 -1.94 7.29
CA LEU A 38 13.64 -3.39 7.51
C LEU A 38 13.14 -3.80 8.90
N SER A 39 13.43 -3.00 9.93
CA SER A 39 12.91 -3.21 11.27
C SER A 39 11.39 -3.08 11.31
N MET A 40 10.80 -2.08 10.63
CA MET A 40 9.35 -1.94 10.54
C MET A 40 8.71 -3.08 9.74
N ASN A 41 9.30 -3.50 8.63
CA ASN A 41 8.82 -4.64 7.85
C ASN A 41 8.77 -5.89 8.72
N SER A 42 9.86 -6.18 9.42
CA SER A 42 9.97 -7.35 10.30
C SER A 42 8.96 -7.29 11.44
N LEU A 43 8.86 -6.13 12.11
CA LEU A 43 7.93 -5.95 13.23
C LEU A 43 6.47 -6.09 12.79
N CYS A 44 6.07 -5.42 11.70
CA CYS A 44 4.70 -5.46 11.21
C CYS A 44 4.32 -6.85 10.68
N VAL A 45 5.23 -7.55 10.00
CA VAL A 45 5.00 -8.93 9.54
C VAL A 45 4.84 -9.89 10.71
N LEU A 46 5.78 -9.89 11.67
CA LEU A 46 5.72 -10.78 12.82
C LEU A 46 4.49 -10.51 13.68
N THR A 47 4.17 -9.23 13.89
CA THR A 47 2.96 -8.82 14.62
C THR A 47 1.70 -9.25 13.89
N SER A 48 1.64 -9.05 12.57
CA SER A 48 0.50 -9.48 11.74
C SER A 48 0.26 -10.98 11.83
N ILE A 49 1.33 -11.78 11.69
CA ILE A 49 1.27 -13.25 11.81
C ILE A 49 0.82 -13.64 13.22
N GLY A 50 1.37 -13.01 14.26
CA GLY A 50 1.00 -13.28 15.66
C GLY A 50 -0.47 -12.96 15.97
N LEU A 51 -0.95 -11.80 15.53
CA LEU A 51 -2.32 -11.34 15.74
C LEU A 51 -3.33 -12.11 14.86
N SER A 52 -2.91 -12.75 13.78
CA SER A 52 -3.81 -13.51 12.91
C SER A 52 -4.07 -14.95 13.39
N ARG A 53 -3.57 -15.34 14.57
CA ARG A 53 -3.68 -16.73 15.10
C ARG A 53 -5.05 -17.08 15.68
N ASN A 54 -5.83 -16.11 16.13
CA ASN A 54 -7.20 -16.33 16.62
C ASN A 54 -8.13 -15.23 16.08
N ASP A 55 -9.43 -15.52 16.08
CA ASP A 55 -10.42 -14.66 15.43
C ASP A 55 -10.54 -13.27 16.06
N ILE A 56 -10.40 -13.17 17.39
CA ILE A 56 -10.52 -11.89 18.11
C ILE A 56 -9.34 -10.97 17.76
N THR A 57 -8.11 -11.47 17.87
CA THR A 57 -6.91 -10.67 17.55
C THR A 57 -6.82 -10.38 16.05
N ARG A 58 -7.33 -11.28 15.21
CA ARG A 58 -7.43 -11.06 13.77
C ARG A 58 -8.39 -9.93 13.45
N ALA A 59 -9.59 -9.94 14.04
CA ALA A 59 -10.57 -8.86 13.87
C ALA A 59 -10.02 -7.51 14.34
N SER A 60 -9.34 -7.46 15.50
CA SER A 60 -8.67 -6.24 15.98
C SER A 60 -7.61 -5.75 14.98
N PHE A 61 -6.84 -6.66 14.39
CA PHE A 61 -5.85 -6.31 13.37
C PHE A 61 -6.48 -5.89 12.04
N ASP A 62 -7.64 -6.43 11.66
CA ASP A 62 -8.44 -5.98 10.51
C ASP A 62 -8.93 -4.54 10.70
N ILE A 63 -9.45 -4.22 11.90
CA ILE A 63 -9.85 -2.84 12.25
C ILE A 63 -8.65 -1.89 12.21
N PHE A 64 -7.51 -2.29 12.81
CA PHE A 64 -6.29 -1.50 12.77
C PHE A 64 -5.82 -1.25 11.33
N PHE A 65 -5.83 -2.28 10.48
CA PHE A 65 -5.47 -2.16 9.07
C PHE A 65 -6.36 -1.20 8.29
N ILE A 66 -7.68 -1.24 8.52
CA ILE A 66 -8.62 -0.29 7.93
C ILE A 66 -8.31 1.13 8.41
N GLY A 67 -8.03 1.31 9.70
CA GLY A 67 -7.61 2.61 10.27
C GLY A 67 -6.33 3.15 9.63
N CYS A 68 -5.30 2.32 9.49
CA CYS A 68 -4.07 2.68 8.78
C CYS A 68 -4.35 3.05 7.32
N SER A 69 -5.22 2.31 6.63
CA SER A 69 -5.59 2.58 5.24
C SER A 69 -6.31 3.92 5.10
N LEU A 70 -7.23 4.25 6.03
CA LEU A 70 -7.91 5.55 6.07
C LEU A 70 -6.92 6.70 6.26
N ILE A 71 -5.95 6.52 7.16
CA ILE A 71 -4.87 7.48 7.37
C ILE A 71 -4.11 7.63 6.04
N HIS A 72 -3.53 6.57 5.50
CA HIS A 72 -2.73 6.61 4.28
C HIS A 72 -3.44 7.26 3.08
N PHE A 73 -4.65 6.79 2.77
CA PHE A 73 -5.40 7.24 1.61
C PHE A 73 -5.98 8.66 1.78
N ARG A 74 -6.02 9.24 2.99
CA ARG A 74 -6.49 10.63 3.18
C ARG A 74 -5.70 11.62 2.34
N HIS A 75 -4.42 11.33 2.12
CA HIS A 75 -3.52 12.21 1.35
C HIS A 75 -3.90 12.26 -0.12
N ASP A 76 -4.69 11.30 -0.62
CA ASP A 76 -5.13 11.28 -2.01
C ASP A 76 -6.20 12.33 -2.31
N PHE A 77 -6.98 12.71 -1.31
CA PHE A 77 -8.11 13.61 -1.47
C PHE A 77 -7.71 15.10 -1.41
N PRO A 78 -8.29 15.93 -2.28
CA PRO A 78 -8.08 17.37 -2.23
C PRO A 78 -8.80 17.99 -1.03
N VAL A 79 -8.38 19.20 -0.66
CA VAL A 79 -9.14 20.08 0.23
C VAL A 79 -10.12 20.84 -0.63
N ILE A 80 -11.42 20.76 -0.33
CA ILE A 80 -12.47 21.43 -1.11
C ILE A 80 -12.66 22.86 -0.59
N PHE A 81 -12.74 23.02 0.73
CA PHE A 81 -12.91 24.31 1.39
C PHE A 81 -11.71 24.61 2.30
N LYS A 82 -11.21 25.84 2.27
CA LYS A 82 -10.14 26.31 3.16
C LYS A 82 -10.77 27.01 4.36
N ASP A 83 -11.22 26.22 5.32
CA ASP A 83 -12.06 26.65 6.44
C ASP A 83 -11.51 26.19 7.80
N GLY A 84 -10.26 25.73 7.87
CA GLY A 84 -9.64 25.21 9.09
C GLY A 84 -10.00 23.76 9.42
N TYR A 85 -10.80 23.09 8.58
CA TYR A 85 -11.17 21.68 8.72
C TYR A 85 -10.61 20.80 7.60
N GLU A 86 -9.47 21.17 7.02
CA GLU A 86 -8.92 20.54 5.82
C GLU A 86 -8.66 19.04 5.98
N ASN A 87 -8.09 18.63 7.12
CA ASN A 87 -7.86 17.20 7.41
C ASN A 87 -9.17 16.45 7.62
N SER A 88 -10.15 17.05 8.30
CA SER A 88 -11.47 16.44 8.52
C SER A 88 -12.20 16.20 7.19
N GLN A 89 -12.12 17.14 6.25
CA GLN A 89 -12.67 16.97 4.90
C GLN A 89 -12.03 15.78 4.17
N ARG A 90 -10.69 15.67 4.20
CA ARG A 90 -9.96 14.55 3.59
C ARG A 90 -10.34 13.21 4.20
N PHE A 91 -10.41 13.13 5.53
CA PHE A 91 -10.83 11.92 6.24
C PHE A 91 -12.26 11.53 5.89
N LEU A 92 -13.19 12.49 5.81
CA LEU A 92 -14.58 12.21 5.45
C LEU A 92 -14.70 11.66 4.02
N LEU A 93 -14.04 12.30 3.05
CA LEU A 93 -14.04 11.85 1.66
C LEU A 93 -13.39 10.46 1.52
N CYS A 94 -12.28 10.24 2.20
CA CYS A 94 -11.61 8.94 2.24
C CYS A 94 -12.52 7.86 2.85
N PHE A 95 -13.19 8.17 3.97
CA PHE A 95 -14.09 7.24 4.64
C PHE A 95 -15.27 6.85 3.73
N VAL A 96 -15.95 7.83 3.13
CA VAL A 96 -17.05 7.58 2.18
C VAL A 96 -16.57 6.72 1.01
N THR A 97 -15.38 7.02 0.49
CA THR A 97 -14.79 6.25 -0.61
C THR A 97 -14.45 4.82 -0.20
N MET A 98 -13.92 4.59 1.01
CA MET A 98 -13.66 3.24 1.53
C MET A 98 -14.95 2.44 1.73
N VAL A 99 -16.03 3.06 2.17
CA VAL A 99 -17.35 2.41 2.24
C VAL A 99 -17.80 1.98 0.83
N ALA A 100 -17.62 2.83 -0.19
CA ALA A 100 -17.92 2.49 -1.57
C ALA A 100 -17.04 1.33 -2.09
N PHE A 101 -15.78 1.25 -1.70
CA PHE A 101 -14.90 0.12 -2.03
C PHE A 101 -15.35 -1.20 -1.42
N ILE A 102 -15.84 -1.17 -0.18
CA ILE A 102 -16.41 -2.35 0.48
C ILE A 102 -17.66 -2.83 -0.28
N ALA A 103 -18.53 -1.89 -0.70
CA ALA A 103 -19.73 -2.20 -1.47
C ALA A 103 -19.41 -2.70 -2.90
N GLN A 104 -18.40 -2.13 -3.55
CA GLN A 104 -17.99 -2.47 -4.91
C GLN A 104 -16.46 -2.51 -5.05
N GLN A 105 -15.91 -3.70 -4.88
CA GLN A 105 -14.45 -3.95 -4.88
C GLN A 105 -13.75 -3.52 -6.17
N ASP A 106 -14.45 -3.48 -7.31
CA ASP A 106 -13.85 -3.03 -8.58
C ASP A 106 -13.41 -1.56 -8.52
N LEU A 107 -14.14 -0.73 -7.78
CA LEU A 107 -13.79 0.68 -7.58
C LEU A 107 -12.44 0.81 -6.85
N PHE A 108 -12.12 -0.11 -5.95
CA PHE A 108 -10.82 -0.13 -5.29
C PHE A 108 -9.69 -0.39 -6.28
N TYR A 109 -9.83 -1.36 -7.19
CA TYR A 109 -8.79 -1.63 -8.18
C TYR A 109 -8.58 -0.46 -9.15
N TYR A 110 -9.67 0.20 -9.58
CA TYR A 110 -9.57 1.40 -10.41
C TYR A 110 -8.90 2.55 -9.67
N TYR A 111 -9.30 2.81 -8.42
CA TYR A 111 -8.69 3.82 -7.57
C TYR A 111 -7.20 3.57 -7.36
N MET A 112 -6.81 2.34 -7.00
CA MET A 112 -5.42 2.00 -6.78
C MET A 112 -4.59 2.21 -8.05
N THR A 113 -5.10 1.79 -9.20
CA THR A 113 -4.38 1.83 -10.48
C THR A 113 -4.27 3.24 -11.06
N LEU A 114 -5.34 4.04 -10.97
CA LEU A 114 -5.45 5.32 -11.67
C LEU A 114 -5.16 6.54 -10.80
N VAL A 115 -5.33 6.41 -9.48
CA VAL A 115 -5.18 7.53 -8.54
C VAL A 115 -4.02 7.29 -7.59
N HIS A 116 -4.11 6.24 -6.78
CA HIS A 116 -3.17 6.04 -5.67
C HIS A 116 -1.74 5.76 -6.16
N VAL A 117 -1.56 4.71 -6.95
CA VAL A 117 -0.23 4.27 -7.42
C VAL A 117 0.45 5.33 -8.29
N PRO A 118 -0.22 5.98 -9.26
CA PRO A 118 0.40 7.06 -10.04
C PRO A 118 0.84 8.23 -9.16
N LYS A 119 -0.01 8.64 -8.19
CA LYS A 119 0.33 9.72 -7.25
C LYS A 119 1.54 9.35 -6.39
N HIS A 120 1.60 8.11 -5.93
CA HIS A 120 2.69 7.57 -5.14
C HIS A 120 4.04 7.65 -5.87
N TYR A 121 4.09 7.21 -7.13
CA TYR A 121 5.28 7.37 -7.97
C TYR A 121 5.62 8.84 -8.23
N TYR A 122 4.62 9.70 -8.44
CA TYR A 122 4.83 11.13 -8.62
C TYR A 122 5.45 11.81 -7.39
N PHE A 123 5.07 11.43 -6.17
CA PHE A 123 5.69 11.95 -4.94
C PHE A 123 7.13 11.46 -4.78
N ASN A 124 7.38 10.18 -5.07
CA ASN A 124 8.70 9.58 -4.95
C ASN A 124 9.63 9.87 -6.15
N ARG A 125 9.15 10.63 -7.16
CA ARG A 125 9.87 10.92 -8.41
C ARG A 125 11.29 11.45 -8.19
N HIS A 126 11.47 12.28 -7.16
CA HIS A 126 12.74 12.93 -6.88
C HIS A 126 13.82 11.92 -6.49
N VAL A 127 13.47 10.87 -5.74
CA VAL A 127 14.40 9.78 -5.42
C VAL A 127 14.56 8.84 -6.61
N ILE A 128 13.45 8.50 -7.27
CA ILE A 128 13.45 7.56 -8.41
C ILE A 128 14.36 8.08 -9.53
N PHE A 129 14.27 9.37 -9.88
CA PHE A 129 15.04 9.93 -10.98
C PHE A 129 16.53 10.19 -10.67
N LYS A 130 16.97 10.17 -9.41
CA LYS A 130 18.37 10.41 -9.06
C LYS A 130 19.31 9.36 -9.64
N ASN A 131 18.91 8.08 -9.62
CA ASN A 131 19.59 6.96 -10.26
C ASN A 131 18.58 6.20 -11.13
N SER A 132 17.99 6.90 -12.10
CA SER A 132 16.82 6.45 -12.87
C SER A 132 16.98 5.05 -13.47
N ALA A 133 18.13 4.73 -14.07
CA ALA A 133 18.36 3.42 -14.67
C ALA A 133 18.31 2.27 -13.65
N ILE A 134 19.01 2.42 -12.52
CA ILE A 134 19.06 1.40 -11.46
C ILE A 134 17.68 1.29 -10.79
N ASN A 135 17.09 2.41 -10.42
CA ASN A 135 15.81 2.46 -9.72
C ASN A 135 14.67 1.90 -10.59
N LEU A 136 14.64 2.27 -11.87
CA LEU A 136 13.65 1.73 -12.81
C LEU A 136 13.86 0.24 -13.04
N SER A 137 15.11 -0.20 -13.22
CA SER A 137 15.43 -1.63 -13.34
C SER A 137 15.00 -2.41 -12.10
N PHE A 138 15.15 -1.82 -10.91
CA PHE A 138 14.71 -2.44 -9.66
C PHE A 138 13.17 -2.54 -9.57
N ILE A 139 12.45 -1.47 -9.93
CA ILE A 139 10.99 -1.47 -9.98
C ILE A 139 10.48 -2.50 -11.00
N LEU A 140 11.02 -2.49 -12.22
CA LEU A 140 10.61 -3.42 -13.29
C LEU A 140 10.98 -4.86 -12.94
N GLY A 141 12.17 -5.09 -12.39
CA GLY A 141 12.62 -6.41 -11.94
C GLY A 141 11.73 -6.96 -10.82
N PHE A 142 11.38 -6.14 -9.83
CA PHE A 142 10.46 -6.54 -8.76
C PHE A 142 9.04 -6.79 -9.28
N THR A 143 8.56 -5.96 -10.22
CA THR A 143 7.28 -6.15 -10.91
C THR A 143 7.23 -7.48 -11.66
N LEU A 144 8.30 -7.79 -12.40
CA LEU A 144 8.43 -9.04 -13.13
C LEU A 144 8.46 -10.23 -12.16
N PHE A 145 9.24 -10.13 -11.09
CA PHE A 145 9.29 -11.15 -10.03
C PHE A 145 7.89 -11.44 -9.45
N LEU A 146 7.14 -10.40 -9.04
CA LEU A 146 5.79 -10.58 -8.49
C LEU A 146 4.80 -11.15 -9.52
N THR A 147 4.93 -10.75 -10.78
CA THR A 147 4.09 -11.28 -11.87
C THR A 147 4.37 -12.77 -12.13
N LEU A 148 5.64 -13.19 -12.03
CA LEU A 148 6.04 -14.59 -12.20
C LEU A 148 5.68 -15.48 -11.00
N VAL A 149 5.78 -14.96 -9.78
CA VAL A 149 5.39 -15.69 -8.56
C VAL A 149 3.87 -15.87 -8.48
N GLY A 150 3.10 -14.89 -8.99
CA GLY A 150 1.64 -14.97 -9.05
C GLY A 150 0.95 -14.72 -7.70
N ALA A 151 -0.32 -14.27 -7.76
CA ALA A 151 -1.10 -13.90 -6.58
C ALA A 151 -2.06 -14.99 -6.07
N ASN A 152 -2.19 -16.13 -6.77
CA ASN A 152 -3.23 -17.12 -6.48
C ASN A 152 -3.06 -17.78 -5.10
N ASP A 153 -1.82 -17.86 -4.58
CA ASP A 153 -1.55 -18.43 -3.26
C ASP A 153 -1.62 -17.40 -2.12
N ILE A 154 -1.66 -16.11 -2.42
CA ILE A 154 -1.49 -15.04 -1.43
C ILE A 154 -2.75 -14.84 -0.58
N ALA A 155 -3.93 -14.81 -1.20
CA ALA A 155 -5.18 -14.47 -0.53
C ALA A 155 -5.81 -15.64 0.23
N VAL A 156 -5.46 -16.88 -0.13
CA VAL A 156 -6.09 -18.10 0.39
C VAL A 156 -5.21 -18.79 1.43
N ASN A 157 -3.89 -18.55 1.39
CA ASN A 157 -2.97 -19.18 2.32
C ASN A 157 -2.98 -18.48 3.69
N PRO A 158 -3.20 -19.22 4.79
CA PRO A 158 -3.34 -18.67 6.14
C PRO A 158 -2.05 -18.04 6.70
N ILE A 159 -0.89 -18.31 6.10
CA ILE A 159 0.39 -17.72 6.45
C ILE A 159 0.71 -16.52 5.55
N PHE A 160 0.47 -16.64 4.24
CA PHE A 160 0.77 -15.55 3.31
C PHE A 160 -0.16 -14.36 3.51
N TYR A 161 -1.46 -14.55 3.73
CA TYR A 161 -2.37 -13.41 3.90
C TYR A 161 -1.94 -12.46 5.04
N PRO A 162 -1.65 -12.95 6.27
CA PRO A 162 -1.07 -12.11 7.32
C PRO A 162 0.29 -11.52 6.95
N PHE A 163 1.17 -12.27 6.29
CA PHE A 163 2.47 -11.77 5.85
C PHE A 163 2.32 -10.51 4.97
N TYR A 164 1.52 -10.60 3.90
CA TYR A 164 1.31 -9.49 2.98
C TYR A 164 0.62 -8.31 3.65
N LYS A 165 -0.38 -8.58 4.50
CA LYS A 165 -1.03 -7.53 5.27
C LYS A 165 -0.05 -6.79 6.18
N GLY A 166 0.89 -7.49 6.80
CA GLY A 166 1.98 -6.89 7.58
C GLY A 166 2.91 -6.02 6.74
N ILE A 167 3.26 -6.45 5.53
CA ILE A 167 4.04 -5.64 4.57
C ILE A 167 3.29 -4.35 4.19
N VAL A 168 1.98 -4.43 3.92
CA VAL A 168 1.17 -3.25 3.59
C VAL A 168 1.07 -2.28 4.78
N VAL A 169 0.88 -2.78 6.00
CA VAL A 169 0.92 -1.94 7.21
C VAL A 169 2.28 -1.25 7.35
N SER A 170 3.37 -1.99 7.16
CA SER A 170 4.72 -1.42 7.23
C SER A 170 4.92 -0.32 6.19
N HIS A 171 4.48 -0.55 4.95
CA HIS A 171 4.49 0.44 3.88
C HIS A 171 3.76 1.73 4.29
N ILE A 172 2.53 1.61 4.81
CA ILE A 172 1.75 2.76 5.28
C ILE A 172 2.50 3.52 6.37
N ILE A 173 2.99 2.83 7.40
CA ILE A 173 3.70 3.46 8.51
C ILE A 173 4.97 4.15 8.03
N TYR A 174 5.75 3.51 7.15
CA TYR A 174 6.96 4.11 6.58
C TYR A 174 6.63 5.38 5.80
N GLN A 175 5.60 5.35 4.94
CA GLN A 175 5.18 6.50 4.14
C GLN A 175 4.74 7.67 5.03
N GLU A 176 3.91 7.43 6.04
CA GLU A 176 3.47 8.48 6.96
C GLU A 176 4.64 9.11 7.74
N LEU A 177 5.58 8.30 8.22
CA LEU A 177 6.67 8.78 9.07
C LEU A 177 7.81 9.45 8.28
N TYR A 178 8.16 8.91 7.12
CA TYR A 178 9.39 9.28 6.41
C TYR A 178 9.17 10.03 5.09
N VAL A 179 7.99 9.88 4.46
CA VAL A 179 7.71 10.51 3.16
C VAL A 179 6.75 11.69 3.31
N HIS A 180 5.60 11.50 3.96
CA HIS A 180 4.58 12.54 4.10
C HIS A 180 4.90 13.55 5.21
N ARG A 181 5.68 13.19 6.23
CA ARG A 181 6.04 14.09 7.34
C ARG A 181 6.79 15.37 6.92
N LYS A 182 7.41 15.40 5.74
CA LYS A 182 8.06 16.61 5.19
C LYS A 182 7.09 17.59 4.52
N LEU A 183 5.79 17.30 4.52
CA LEU A 183 4.72 18.12 3.94
C LEU A 183 3.71 18.64 4.99
N LEU A 184 4.01 18.45 6.27
CA LEU A 184 3.37 19.10 7.43
C LEU A 184 4.41 19.98 8.13
#